data_AF-A0A946AQ73-F1
#
_entry.id   AF-A0A946AQ73-F1
#
_cell.length_a   1.000
_cell.length_b   1.000
_cell.length_c   1.000
_cell.angle_alpha   90.00
_cell.angle_beta   90.00
_cell.angle_gamma   90.00
#
_symmetry.space_group_name_H-M   'P 1'
#
loop_
_entity.id
_entity.type
_entity.pdbx_description
1 polymer ?
#
loop_
_entity_poly.entity_id
_entity_poly.type
_entity_poly.pdbx_seq_one_letter_code
_entity_poly.pdbx_strand_id
1 'polypeptide(L)'
;MKIIIVILSISTLIAVTLAFDQPHNLNWKQVLPTSTAGVTFLIAFMGWMPGPLDISVWHSLWSIEKKKQNKELTFKESLFDFNVGFVTTIVLGICFVFLGAFVMFDSNVGFSKGGGAFAQQLIALYTSSLGDSAYWLIGIAAFTTMFSTTLTTLDASPRAMAKTAQILRLPIVTSSYIFWIIVLALGTCMIFFFLLSNMGLLVEIATILSFITAPFYALMNYLLVSGKHMPVAHRPNMGMQVWSWAGMLFLSGFTVWYLRTLLF
;
A
#
# COMPACT_ATOMS: atom_id res chain seq x y z
N MET A 1 12.33 -8.11 -9.72
CA MET A 1 11.07 -7.46 -9.32
C MET A 1 10.11 -7.24 -10.48
N LYS A 2 10.45 -6.41 -11.49
CA LYS A 2 9.54 -6.07 -12.60
C LYS A 2 8.92 -7.28 -13.31
N ILE A 3 9.75 -8.28 -13.66
CA ILE A 3 9.29 -9.52 -14.31
C ILE A 3 8.24 -10.26 -13.46
N ILE A 4 8.43 -10.29 -12.14
CA ILE A 4 7.55 -11.04 -11.24
C ILE A 4 6.22 -10.32 -11.05
N ILE A 5 6.24 -8.99 -10.96
CA ILE A 5 5.01 -8.19 -10.97
C ILE A 5 4.25 -8.40 -12.28
N VAL A 6 4.94 -8.43 -13.42
CA VAL A 6 4.31 -8.69 -14.73
C VAL A 6 3.68 -10.07 -14.76
N ILE A 7 4.38 -11.11 -14.32
CA ILE A 7 3.85 -12.48 -14.23
C ILE A 7 2.61 -12.52 -13.33
N LEU A 8 2.70 -11.98 -12.11
CA LEU A 8 1.57 -11.93 -11.18
C LEU A 8 0.39 -11.19 -11.79
N SER A 9 0.64 -10.05 -12.44
CA SER A 9 -0.40 -9.23 -13.06
C SER A 9 -1.13 -9.98 -14.16
N ILE A 10 -0.39 -10.63 -15.06
CA ILE A 10 -0.96 -11.44 -16.15
C ILE A 10 -1.75 -12.61 -15.56
N SER A 11 -1.19 -13.34 -14.59
CA SER A 11 -1.89 -14.45 -13.94
C SER A 11 -3.17 -14.00 -13.24
N THR A 12 -3.18 -12.81 -12.64
CA THR A 12 -4.36 -12.22 -11.99
C THR A 12 -5.43 -11.89 -13.02
N LEU A 13 -5.05 -11.27 -14.14
CA LEU A 13 -5.98 -10.98 -15.24
C LEU A 13 -6.59 -12.27 -15.79
N ILE A 14 -5.78 -13.30 -16.05
CA ILE A 14 -6.26 -14.60 -16.53
C ILE A 14 -7.20 -15.24 -15.49
N ALA A 15 -6.82 -15.25 -14.21
CA ALA A 15 -7.65 -15.83 -13.15
C ALA A 15 -9.01 -15.15 -13.06
N VAL A 16 -9.07 -13.81 -13.13
CA VAL A 16 -10.34 -13.07 -13.15
C VAL A 16 -11.17 -13.42 -14.37
N THR A 17 -10.56 -13.49 -15.56
CA THR A 17 -11.31 -13.83 -16.79
C THR A 17 -11.92 -15.23 -16.72
N LEU A 18 -11.16 -16.23 -16.24
CA LEU A 18 -11.69 -17.59 -16.07
C LEU A 18 -12.73 -17.67 -14.96
N ALA A 19 -12.56 -16.91 -13.88
CA ALA A 19 -13.55 -16.80 -12.84
C ALA A 19 -14.85 -16.20 -13.38
N PHE A 20 -14.78 -15.18 -14.24
CA PHE A 20 -15.95 -14.50 -14.82
C PHE A 20 -16.84 -15.44 -15.66
N ASP A 21 -16.25 -16.44 -16.31
CA ASP A 21 -16.97 -17.42 -17.15
C ASP A 21 -17.76 -18.46 -16.34
N GLN A 22 -17.57 -18.54 -15.02
CA GLN A 22 -18.33 -19.42 -14.14
C GLN A 22 -19.73 -18.85 -13.83
N PRO A 23 -20.76 -19.68 -13.62
CA PRO A 23 -22.09 -19.20 -13.28
C PRO A 23 -22.11 -18.57 -11.88
N HIS A 24 -22.43 -17.28 -11.81
CA HIS A 24 -22.47 -16.51 -10.57
C HIS A 24 -23.87 -15.99 -10.26
N ASN A 25 -24.28 -16.09 -8.99
CA ASN A 25 -25.50 -15.46 -8.48
C ASN A 25 -25.19 -14.09 -7.86
N LEU A 26 -24.47 -13.23 -8.58
CA LEU A 26 -24.12 -11.90 -8.07
C LEU A 26 -25.25 -10.90 -8.33
N ASN A 27 -25.71 -10.26 -7.25
CA ASN A 27 -26.65 -9.16 -7.34
C ASN A 27 -25.88 -7.83 -7.48
N TRP A 28 -26.02 -7.19 -8.65
CA TRP A 28 -25.37 -5.91 -8.96
C TRP A 28 -26.06 -4.69 -8.34
N LYS A 29 -27.12 -4.91 -7.55
CA LYS A 29 -27.76 -3.82 -6.81
C LYS A 29 -26.76 -3.22 -5.82
N GLN A 30 -26.52 -1.92 -5.94
CA GLN A 30 -25.72 -1.20 -4.97
C GLN A 30 -26.37 -1.28 -3.59
N VAL A 31 -25.62 -1.79 -2.62
CA VAL A 31 -26.00 -1.82 -1.20
C VAL A 31 -25.00 -1.00 -0.42
N LEU A 32 -25.47 0.06 0.24
CA LEU A 32 -24.67 0.75 1.23
C LEU A 32 -24.74 -0.03 2.55
N PRO A 33 -23.61 -0.25 3.24
CA PRO A 33 -23.62 -0.96 4.51
C PRO A 33 -24.48 -0.19 5.52
N THR A 34 -25.47 -0.85 6.09
CA THR A 34 -26.35 -0.30 7.13
C THR A 34 -25.91 -0.72 8.53
N SER A 35 -25.13 -1.79 8.65
CA SER A 35 -24.60 -2.27 9.93
C SER A 35 -23.35 -1.49 10.32
N THR A 36 -23.18 -1.26 11.63
CA THR A 36 -21.97 -0.65 12.17
C THR A 36 -20.71 -1.38 11.70
N ALA A 37 -20.73 -2.72 11.69
CA ALA A 37 -19.62 -3.53 11.22
C ALA A 37 -19.28 -3.31 9.73
N GLY A 38 -20.29 -3.25 8.85
CA GLY A 38 -20.08 -3.00 7.42
C GLY A 38 -19.55 -1.59 7.16
N VAL A 39 -20.05 -0.62 7.94
CA VAL A 39 -19.57 0.76 7.91
C VAL A 39 -18.12 0.84 8.39
N THR A 40 -17.77 0.20 9.52
CA THR A 40 -16.39 0.12 10.03
C THR A 40 -15.44 -0.61 9.09
N PHE A 41 -15.89 -1.64 8.38
CA PHE A 41 -15.10 -2.31 7.35
C PHE A 41 -14.79 -1.36 6.18
N LEU A 42 -15.81 -0.67 5.68
CA LEU A 42 -15.65 0.30 4.60
C LEU A 42 -14.68 1.43 5.02
N ILE A 43 -14.69 1.79 6.30
CA ILE A 43 -13.70 2.69 6.90
C ILE A 43 -12.29 2.14 6.73
N ALA A 44 -12.03 1.00 7.38
CA ALA A 44 -10.71 0.40 7.38
C ALA A 44 -10.17 0.20 5.95
N PHE A 45 -11.04 -0.16 5.01
CA PHE A 45 -10.70 -0.34 3.60
C PHE A 45 -10.29 0.96 2.89
N MET A 46 -11.04 2.05 3.04
CA MET A 46 -10.75 3.31 2.35
C MET A 46 -9.49 4.00 2.86
N GLY A 47 -9.17 3.87 4.14
CA GLY A 47 -8.05 4.55 4.77
C GLY A 47 -6.66 4.11 4.34
N TRP A 48 -6.56 2.90 3.80
CA TRP A 48 -5.30 2.22 3.57
C TRP A 48 -4.90 2.19 2.09
N MET A 49 -5.77 2.65 1.18
CA MET A 49 -5.53 2.53 -0.26
C MET A 49 -4.97 3.80 -0.92
N PRO A 50 -4.03 3.68 -1.88
CA PRO A 50 -3.28 2.47 -2.26
C PRO A 50 -2.01 2.21 -1.40
N GLY A 51 -1.69 3.13 -0.49
CA GLY A 51 -0.58 3.01 0.46
C GLY A 51 -0.48 4.24 1.35
N PRO A 52 0.33 4.21 2.42
CA PRO A 52 0.46 5.35 3.33
C PRO A 52 1.05 6.58 2.61
N LEU A 53 0.62 7.77 3.04
CA LEU A 53 0.93 9.03 2.36
C LEU A 53 2.40 9.46 2.47
N ASP A 54 3.16 8.83 3.36
CA ASP A 54 4.61 9.02 3.52
C ASP A 54 5.44 8.39 2.39
N ILE A 55 4.86 7.49 1.58
CA ILE A 55 5.49 6.92 0.37
C ILE A 55 5.96 8.01 -0.61
N SER A 56 5.33 9.19 -0.59
CA SER A 56 5.78 10.38 -1.32
C SER A 56 7.24 10.77 -1.03
N VAL A 57 7.67 10.62 0.23
CA VAL A 57 9.05 10.87 0.67
C VAL A 57 9.99 9.81 0.10
N TRP A 58 9.56 8.55 0.10
CA TRP A 58 10.36 7.43 -0.43
C TRP A 58 10.61 7.61 -1.93
N HIS A 59 9.55 7.89 -2.71
CA HIS A 59 9.68 8.19 -4.14
C HIS A 59 10.58 9.38 -4.41
N SER A 60 10.51 10.43 -3.57
CA SER A 60 11.38 11.60 -3.70
C SER A 60 12.85 11.23 -3.52
N LEU A 61 13.18 10.45 -2.48
CA LEU A 61 14.54 10.00 -2.20
C LEU A 61 15.06 9.07 -3.30
N TRP A 62 14.27 8.10 -3.75
CA TRP A 62 14.66 7.22 -4.86
C TRP A 62 14.81 7.97 -6.17
N SER A 63 13.99 8.98 -6.43
CA SER A 63 14.14 9.83 -7.62
C SER A 63 15.45 10.62 -7.57
N ILE A 64 15.85 11.11 -6.40
CA ILE A 64 17.16 11.76 -6.19
C ILE A 64 18.30 10.76 -6.45
N GLU A 65 18.22 9.55 -5.91
CA GLU A 65 19.26 8.51 -6.15
C GLU A 65 19.31 8.08 -7.63
N LYS A 66 18.15 7.89 -8.27
CA LYS A 66 18.04 7.58 -9.71
C LYS A 66 18.65 8.68 -10.57
N LYS A 67 18.46 9.95 -10.20
CA LYS A 67 19.06 11.09 -10.91
C LYS A 67 20.58 11.16 -10.78
N LYS A 68 21.17 10.64 -9.70
CA LYS A 68 22.64 10.51 -9.59
C LYS A 68 23.21 9.52 -10.61
N GLN A 69 22.44 8.46 -10.92
CA GLN A 69 22.83 7.44 -11.90
C GLN A 69 22.50 7.85 -13.33
N ASN A 70 21.36 8.52 -13.53
CA ASN A 70 20.93 9.05 -14.83
C ASN A 70 20.67 10.56 -14.70
N LYS A 71 21.66 11.37 -15.12
CA LYS A 71 21.60 12.84 -15.03
C LYS A 71 20.54 13.47 -15.96
N GLU A 72 20.14 12.77 -17.02
CA GLU A 72 19.17 13.24 -18.00
C GLU A 72 17.71 13.02 -17.57
N LEU A 73 17.48 12.33 -16.44
CA LEU A 73 16.13 12.03 -15.95
C LEU A 73 15.28 13.30 -15.84
N THR A 74 14.23 13.35 -16.65
CA THR A 74 13.30 14.47 -16.73
C THR A 74 12.11 14.29 -15.79
N PHE A 75 11.48 15.40 -15.41
CA PHE A 75 10.25 15.37 -14.61
C PHE A 75 9.12 14.56 -15.30
N LYS A 76 9.00 14.65 -16.62
CA LYS A 76 7.98 13.92 -17.39
C LYS A 76 8.18 12.41 -17.32
N GLU A 77 9.43 11.94 -17.41
CA GLU A 77 9.76 10.51 -17.29
C GLU A 77 9.50 9.99 -15.88
N SER A 78 9.85 10.76 -14.84
CA SER A 78 9.52 10.42 -13.45
C SER A 78 8.01 10.31 -13.24
N LEU A 79 7.23 11.23 -13.79
CA LEU A 79 5.78 11.21 -13.69
C LEU A 79 5.16 10.05 -14.49
N PHE A 80 5.70 9.73 -15.66
CA PHE A 80 5.29 8.58 -16.44
C PHE A 80 5.53 7.26 -15.69
N ASP A 81 6.72 7.08 -15.10
CA ASP A 81 7.09 5.91 -14.28
C ASP A 81 6.10 5.74 -13.10
N PHE A 82 5.80 6.84 -12.40
CA PHE A 82 4.81 6.85 -11.33
C PHE A 82 3.40 6.47 -11.84
N ASN A 83 2.93 7.10 -12.92
CA ASN A 83 1.58 6.88 -13.45
C ASN A 83 1.38 5.44 -13.93
N VAL A 84 2.37 4.85 -14.60
CA VAL A 84 2.31 3.44 -15.02
C VAL A 84 2.17 2.53 -13.81
N GLY A 85 2.97 2.75 -12.77
CA GLY A 85 2.86 2.01 -11.51
C GLY A 85 1.49 2.18 -10.85
N PHE A 86 1.02 3.42 -10.73
CA PHE A 86 -0.24 3.76 -10.08
C PHE A 86 -1.46 3.17 -10.79
N VAL A 87 -1.52 3.29 -12.12
CA VAL A 87 -2.60 2.70 -12.94
C VAL A 87 -2.56 1.18 -12.85
N THR A 88 -1.38 0.56 -12.90
CA THR A 88 -1.23 -0.89 -12.73
C THR A 88 -1.81 -1.34 -11.39
N THR A 89 -1.52 -0.62 -10.30
CA THR A 89 -2.08 -0.91 -8.97
C THR A 89 -3.61 -0.80 -8.94
N ILE A 90 -4.19 0.21 -9.60
CA ILE A 90 -5.66 0.35 -9.70
C ILE A 90 -6.26 -0.87 -10.42
N VAL A 91 -5.71 -1.23 -11.58
CA VAL A 91 -6.20 -2.37 -12.37
C VAL A 91 -6.14 -3.66 -11.57
N LEU A 92 -5.01 -3.93 -10.90
CA LEU A 92 -4.87 -5.11 -10.04
C LEU A 92 -5.81 -5.08 -8.84
N GLY A 93 -6.01 -3.92 -8.21
CA GLY A 93 -6.95 -3.76 -7.12
C GLY A 93 -8.37 -4.16 -7.53
N ILE A 94 -8.82 -3.71 -8.70
CA ILE A 94 -10.12 -4.09 -9.28
C ILE A 94 -10.16 -5.61 -9.54
N CYS A 95 -9.09 -6.19 -10.08
CA CYS A 95 -9.01 -7.63 -10.30
C CYS A 95 -9.13 -8.44 -9.00
N PHE A 96 -8.48 -8.02 -7.92
CA PHE A 96 -8.59 -8.67 -6.61
C PHE A 96 -9.99 -8.54 -6.01
N VAL A 97 -10.68 -7.41 -6.21
CA VAL A 97 -12.09 -7.25 -5.82
C VAL A 97 -12.95 -8.27 -6.57
N PHE A 98 -12.74 -8.46 -7.87
CA PHE A 98 -13.46 -9.47 -8.65
C PHE A 98 -13.14 -10.90 -8.21
N LEU A 99 -11.88 -11.24 -7.93
CA LEU A 99 -11.54 -12.57 -7.38
C LEU A 99 -12.22 -12.82 -6.04
N GLY A 100 -12.25 -11.81 -5.15
CA GLY A 100 -13.00 -11.89 -3.90
C GLY A 100 -14.50 -12.13 -4.15
N ALA A 101 -15.09 -11.41 -5.09
CA ALA A 101 -16.50 -11.54 -5.43
C ALA A 101 -16.88 -12.88 -6.09
N PHE A 102 -16.04 -13.41 -7.00
CA PHE A 102 -16.37 -14.63 -7.76
C PHE A 102 -15.93 -15.92 -7.08
N VAL A 103 -14.87 -15.89 -6.28
CA VAL A 103 -14.26 -17.11 -5.69
C VAL A 103 -14.54 -17.22 -4.20
N MET A 104 -14.57 -16.11 -3.46
CA MET A 104 -14.70 -16.14 -2.00
C MET A 104 -16.09 -15.81 -1.47
N PHE A 105 -16.83 -14.94 -2.15
CA PHE A 105 -18.17 -14.57 -1.72
C PHE A 105 -19.07 -15.81 -1.64
N ASP A 106 -19.85 -15.92 -0.57
CA ASP A 106 -20.69 -17.09 -0.22
C ASP A 106 -19.97 -18.44 0.01
N SER A 107 -18.63 -18.48 0.01
CA SER A 107 -17.86 -19.71 0.28
C SER A 107 -17.85 -20.13 1.77
N ASN A 108 -18.35 -19.29 2.68
CA ASN A 108 -18.20 -19.41 4.14
C ASN A 108 -16.75 -19.45 4.66
N VAL A 109 -15.75 -19.25 3.78
CA VAL A 109 -14.34 -19.23 4.17
C VAL A 109 -13.89 -17.78 4.39
N GLY A 110 -13.64 -17.43 5.65
CA GLY A 110 -12.98 -16.18 6.02
C GLY A 110 -11.46 -16.25 5.86
N PHE A 111 -10.81 -15.10 5.68
CA PHE A 111 -9.35 -15.03 5.74
C PHE A 111 -8.83 -15.35 7.13
N SER A 112 -7.79 -16.16 7.20
CA SER A 112 -7.08 -16.45 8.43
C SER A 112 -6.41 -15.19 8.98
N LYS A 113 -6.44 -15.04 10.30
CA LYS A 113 -5.66 -14.00 10.99
C LYS A 113 -4.15 -14.30 11.01
N GLY A 114 -3.72 -15.50 10.61
CA GLY A 114 -2.31 -15.88 10.54
C GLY A 114 -1.73 -15.74 9.13
N GLY A 115 -0.58 -15.09 8.99
CA GLY A 115 0.03 -14.76 7.69
C GLY A 115 0.35 -15.98 6.82
N GLY A 116 0.82 -17.09 7.38
CA GLY A 116 1.10 -18.31 6.62
C GLY A 116 -0.17 -18.96 6.05
N ALA A 117 -1.23 -19.04 6.85
CA ALA A 117 -2.52 -19.56 6.40
C ALA A 117 -3.18 -18.60 5.38
N PHE A 118 -3.06 -17.28 5.58
CA PHE A 118 -3.50 -16.29 4.60
C PHE A 118 -2.79 -16.45 3.25
N ALA A 119 -1.47 -16.66 3.24
CA ALA A 119 -0.71 -16.89 2.01
C ALA A 119 -1.20 -18.16 1.28
N GLN A 120 -1.50 -19.24 2.02
CA GLN A 120 -2.06 -20.45 1.44
C GLN A 120 -3.45 -20.21 0.85
N GLN A 121 -4.31 -19.46 1.55
CA GLN A 121 -5.62 -19.07 1.05
C GLN A 121 -5.51 -18.24 -0.23
N LEU A 122 -4.55 -17.30 -0.29
CA LEU A 122 -4.29 -16.51 -1.50
C LEU A 122 -3.91 -17.40 -2.68
N ILE A 123 -3.00 -18.36 -2.50
CA ILE A 123 -2.61 -19.30 -3.57
C ILE A 123 -3.81 -20.13 -4.01
N ALA A 124 -4.64 -20.59 -3.05
CA ALA A 124 -5.83 -21.37 -3.33
C ALA A 124 -6.85 -20.64 -4.22
N LEU A 125 -6.98 -19.32 -4.11
CA LEU A 125 -7.84 -18.53 -5.01
C LEU A 125 -7.45 -18.71 -6.47
N TYR A 126 -6.15 -18.70 -6.75
CA TYR A 126 -5.67 -18.86 -8.12
C TYR A 126 -5.76 -20.31 -8.58
N THR A 127 -5.40 -21.29 -7.74
CA THR A 127 -5.46 -22.70 -8.16
C THR A 127 -6.90 -23.18 -8.36
N SER A 128 -7.87 -22.61 -7.65
CA SER A 128 -9.29 -22.91 -7.88
C SER A 128 -9.78 -22.46 -9.26
N SER A 129 -9.20 -21.40 -9.83
CA SER A 129 -9.59 -20.83 -11.12
C SER A 129 -8.69 -21.31 -12.29
N LEU A 130 -7.38 -21.47 -12.04
CA LEU A 130 -6.36 -21.79 -13.05
C LEU A 130 -5.93 -23.28 -13.03
N GLY A 131 -6.37 -24.06 -12.04
CA GLY A 131 -5.96 -25.44 -11.80
C GLY A 131 -4.68 -25.59 -10.95
N ASP A 132 -4.40 -26.82 -10.52
CA ASP A 132 -3.33 -27.12 -9.56
C ASP A 132 -1.93 -26.79 -10.07
N SER A 133 -1.71 -26.83 -11.39
CA SER A 133 -0.43 -26.44 -12.01
C SER A 133 -0.04 -24.98 -11.76
N ALA A 134 -1.02 -24.11 -11.46
CA ALA A 134 -0.77 -22.72 -11.12
C ALA A 134 -0.14 -22.53 -9.74
N TYR A 135 -0.18 -23.55 -8.87
CA TYR A 135 0.33 -23.46 -7.49
C TYR A 135 1.76 -22.93 -7.43
N TRP A 136 2.67 -23.52 -8.20
CA TRP A 136 4.09 -23.15 -8.19
C TRP A 136 4.32 -21.74 -8.73
N LEU A 137 3.63 -21.39 -9.82
CA LEU A 137 3.74 -20.07 -10.44
C LEU A 137 3.30 -18.97 -9.46
N ILE A 138 2.14 -19.15 -8.84
CA ILE A 138 1.54 -18.18 -7.93
C ILE A 138 2.28 -18.16 -6.59
N GLY A 139 2.70 -19.31 -6.07
CA GLY A 139 3.50 -19.40 -4.85
C GLY A 139 4.81 -18.62 -4.95
N ILE A 140 5.56 -18.79 -6.05
CA ILE A 140 6.80 -18.04 -6.30
C ILE A 140 6.51 -16.54 -6.46
N ALA A 141 5.44 -16.19 -7.18
CA ALA A 141 5.05 -14.80 -7.39
C ALA A 141 4.64 -14.12 -6.07
N ALA A 142 3.84 -14.78 -5.24
CA ALA A 142 3.40 -14.31 -3.94
C ALA A 142 4.60 -14.14 -2.99
N PHE A 143 5.46 -15.16 -2.87
CA PHE A 143 6.68 -15.09 -2.06
C PHE A 143 7.54 -13.90 -2.47
N THR A 144 7.82 -13.74 -3.77
CA THR A 144 8.70 -12.66 -4.21
C THR A 144 8.06 -11.27 -4.04
N THR A 145 6.74 -11.17 -4.19
CA THR A 145 6.01 -9.91 -3.96
C THR A 145 6.11 -9.49 -2.49
N MET A 146 5.87 -10.42 -1.57
CA MET A 146 6.03 -10.17 -0.13
C MET A 146 7.49 -9.85 0.22
N PHE A 147 8.44 -10.64 -0.28
CA PHE A 147 9.86 -10.43 -0.05
C PHE A 147 10.33 -9.05 -0.56
N SER A 148 9.84 -8.60 -1.71
CA SER A 148 10.17 -7.28 -2.19
C SER A 148 9.57 -6.16 -1.37
N THR A 149 8.40 -6.36 -0.77
CA THR A 149 7.85 -5.35 0.15
C THR A 149 8.80 -5.19 1.33
N THR A 150 9.34 -6.29 1.86
CA THR A 150 10.39 -6.27 2.88
C THR A 150 11.64 -5.53 2.40
N LEU A 151 12.14 -5.81 1.18
CA LEU A 151 13.30 -5.09 0.64
C LEU A 151 13.02 -3.59 0.46
N THR A 152 11.81 -3.25 0.02
CA THR A 152 11.39 -1.87 -0.23
C THR A 152 11.38 -1.08 1.06
N THR A 153 10.80 -1.62 2.13
CA THR A 153 10.74 -0.94 3.44
C THR A 153 12.10 -0.93 4.15
N LEU A 154 12.89 -2.01 4.01
CA LEU A 154 14.25 -2.09 4.54
C LEU A 154 15.23 -1.13 3.85
N ASP A 155 14.90 -0.67 2.64
CA ASP A 155 15.65 0.38 1.94
C ASP A 155 15.08 1.78 2.20
N ALA A 156 13.78 1.98 2.00
CA ALA A 156 13.17 3.30 2.01
C ALA A 156 13.20 3.97 3.39
N SER A 157 12.77 3.25 4.43
CA SER A 157 12.64 3.80 5.78
C SER A 157 14.00 4.21 6.34
N PRO A 158 15.07 3.39 6.26
CA PRO A 158 16.39 3.81 6.71
C PRO A 158 16.97 4.99 5.93
N ARG A 159 16.70 5.11 4.61
CA ARG A 159 17.08 6.29 3.82
C ARG A 159 16.39 7.55 4.32
N ALA A 160 15.08 7.47 4.57
CA ALA A 160 14.29 8.60 5.09
C ALA A 160 14.81 9.02 6.47
N MET A 161 15.03 8.08 7.38
CA MET A 161 15.52 8.36 8.73
C MET A 161 16.94 8.95 8.73
N ALA A 162 17.85 8.38 7.94
CA ALA A 162 19.20 8.94 7.79
C ALA A 162 19.17 10.36 7.24
N LYS A 163 18.31 10.63 6.25
CA LYS A 163 18.19 11.98 5.67
C LYS A 163 17.62 12.98 6.67
N THR A 164 16.62 12.57 7.45
CA THR A 164 16.06 13.39 8.53
C THR A 164 17.12 13.74 9.56
N ALA A 165 17.90 12.76 10.02
CA ALA A 165 18.99 12.98 10.98
C ALA A 165 20.06 13.95 10.46
N GLN A 166 20.40 13.88 9.17
CA GLN A 166 21.31 14.83 8.52
C GLN A 166 20.75 16.26 8.50
N ILE A 167 19.46 16.42 8.17
CA ILE A 167 18.79 17.72 8.15
C ILE A 167 18.74 18.34 9.55
N LEU A 168 18.48 17.52 10.57
CA LEU A 168 18.47 17.93 11.97
C LEU A 168 19.87 18.09 12.59
N ARG A 169 20.94 17.82 11.83
CA ARG A 169 22.34 17.90 12.26
C ARG A 169 22.64 17.02 13.48
N LEU A 170 22.01 15.84 13.54
CA LEU A 170 22.23 14.84 14.59
C LEU A 170 23.58 14.12 14.39
N PRO A 171 24.08 13.37 15.40
CA PRO A 171 25.37 12.70 15.33
C PRO A 171 25.55 11.82 14.07
N ILE A 172 26.79 11.68 13.61
CA ILE A 172 27.17 10.95 12.40
C ILE A 172 26.59 9.52 12.39
N VAL A 173 26.56 8.86 13.55
CA VAL A 173 25.99 7.52 13.71
C VAL A 173 24.52 7.49 13.30
N THR A 174 23.70 8.41 13.82
CA THR A 174 22.27 8.52 13.47
C THR A 174 22.02 9.04 12.06
N SER A 175 23.01 9.72 11.46
CA SER A 175 22.97 10.15 10.06
C SER A 175 23.35 9.03 9.07
N SER A 176 23.72 7.85 9.58
CA SER A 176 24.11 6.68 8.79
C SER A 176 22.91 5.84 8.36
N TYR A 177 22.88 5.50 7.07
CA TYR A 177 21.90 4.57 6.50
C TYR A 177 21.97 3.18 7.13
N ILE A 178 23.18 2.66 7.36
CA ILE A 178 23.41 1.32 7.91
C ILE A 178 22.89 1.23 9.34
N PHE A 179 23.06 2.29 10.14
CA PHE A 179 22.53 2.34 11.50
C PHE A 179 21.02 2.09 11.51
N TRP A 180 20.28 2.79 10.64
CA TRP A 180 18.83 2.62 10.56
C TRP A 180 18.39 1.28 9.95
N ILE A 181 19.16 0.67 9.04
CA ILE A 181 18.91 -0.72 8.60
C ILE A 181 18.96 -1.66 9.80
N ILE A 182 20.02 -1.57 10.62
CA ILE A 182 20.21 -2.46 11.77
C ILE A 182 19.08 -2.26 12.77
N VAL A 183 18.75 -1.01 13.10
CA VAL A 183 17.64 -0.68 13.99
C VAL A 183 16.32 -1.24 13.47
N LEU A 184 16.03 -1.05 12.17
CA LEU A 184 14.79 -1.53 11.56
C LEU A 184 14.72 -3.06 11.53
N ALA A 185 15.81 -3.74 11.15
CA ALA A 185 15.85 -5.20 11.10
C ALA A 185 15.69 -5.81 12.49
N LEU A 186 16.45 -5.32 13.48
CA LEU A 186 16.34 -5.80 14.87
C LEU A 186 14.96 -5.52 15.46
N GLY A 187 14.43 -4.31 15.27
CA GLY A 187 13.10 -3.93 15.74
C GLY A 187 12.00 -4.78 15.12
N THR A 188 12.07 -5.03 13.81
CA THR A 188 11.12 -5.89 13.09
C THR A 188 11.18 -7.33 13.61
N CYS A 189 12.39 -7.89 13.78
CA CYS A 189 12.56 -9.23 14.34
C CYS A 189 12.01 -9.32 15.77
N MET A 190 12.28 -8.32 16.63
CA MET A 190 11.73 -8.28 17.98
C MET A 190 10.20 -8.26 17.96
N ILE A 191 9.60 -7.33 17.22
CA ILE A 191 8.13 -7.26 17.09
C ILE A 191 7.59 -8.59 16.57
N PHE A 192 8.22 -9.17 15.56
CA PHE A 192 7.81 -10.44 14.98
C PHE A 192 7.84 -11.57 16.02
N PHE A 193 8.92 -11.74 16.78
CA PHE A 193 9.02 -12.82 17.77
C PHE A 193 8.10 -12.62 18.98
N PHE A 194 7.85 -11.38 19.42
CA PHE A 194 7.00 -11.10 20.58
C PHE A 194 5.51 -11.00 20.27
N LEU A 195 5.12 -10.60 19.05
CA LEU A 195 3.72 -10.40 18.62
C LEU A 195 3.26 -11.38 17.53
N LEU A 196 4.05 -12.43 17.23
CA LEU A 196 3.74 -13.42 16.17
C LEU A 196 2.33 -14.00 16.27
N SER A 197 1.90 -14.29 17.50
CA SER A 197 0.61 -14.91 17.80
C SER A 197 -0.59 -13.97 17.63
N ASN A 198 -0.36 -12.67 17.38
CA ASN A 198 -1.41 -11.66 17.29
C ASN A 198 -1.20 -10.71 16.10
N MET A 199 -1.12 -11.27 14.89
CA MET A 199 -1.04 -10.45 13.66
C MET A 199 -2.23 -9.49 13.50
N GLY A 200 -3.41 -9.86 14.04
CA GLY A 200 -4.56 -8.96 14.08
C GLY A 200 -4.24 -7.64 14.79
N LEU A 201 -3.63 -7.72 15.98
CA LEU A 201 -3.16 -6.54 16.72
C LEU A 201 -2.10 -5.75 15.94
N LEU A 202 -1.17 -6.43 15.25
CA LEU A 202 -0.15 -5.74 14.45
C LEU A 202 -0.79 -4.91 13.32
N VAL A 203 -1.75 -5.49 12.60
CA VAL A 203 -2.49 -4.82 11.53
C VAL A 203 -3.33 -3.68 12.10
N GLU A 204 -3.97 -3.87 13.25
CA GLU A 204 -4.77 -2.85 13.92
C GLU A 204 -3.92 -1.64 14.32
N ILE A 205 -2.77 -1.85 14.99
CA ILE A 205 -1.84 -0.78 15.37
C ILE A 205 -1.35 -0.03 14.13
N ALA A 206 -0.94 -0.75 13.09
CA ALA A 206 -0.49 -0.13 11.84
C ALA A 206 -1.58 0.71 11.19
N THR A 207 -2.83 0.24 11.24
CA THR A 207 -4.01 0.93 10.71
C THR A 207 -4.29 2.21 11.48
N ILE A 208 -4.30 2.17 12.82
CA ILE A 208 -4.48 3.35 13.68
C ILE A 208 -3.41 4.40 13.40
N LEU A 209 -2.13 4.01 13.38
CA LEU A 209 -1.03 4.94 13.13
C LEU A 209 -1.11 5.57 11.73
N SER A 210 -1.47 4.78 10.72
CA SER A 210 -1.65 5.27 9.35
C SER A 210 -2.76 6.31 9.28
N PHE A 211 -3.92 6.05 9.90
CA PHE A 211 -5.04 7.00 9.92
C PHE A 211 -4.72 8.31 10.64
N ILE A 212 -4.04 8.24 11.79
CA ILE A 212 -3.69 9.44 12.57
C ILE A 212 -2.69 10.31 11.79
N THR A 213 -1.74 9.68 11.09
CA THR A 213 -0.69 10.40 10.38
C THR A 213 -1.09 10.86 8.97
N ALA A 214 -2.15 10.30 8.37
CA ALA A 214 -2.54 10.63 7.00
C ALA A 214 -2.84 12.14 6.80
N PRO A 215 -3.64 12.83 7.62
CA PRO A 215 -3.90 14.26 7.44
C PRO A 215 -2.63 15.11 7.55
N PHE A 216 -1.71 14.71 8.44
CA PHE A 216 -0.43 15.38 8.59
C PHE A 216 0.41 15.27 7.31
N TYR A 217 0.58 14.07 6.76
CA TYR A 217 1.33 13.88 5.52
C TYR A 217 0.67 14.51 4.31
N ALA A 218 -0.67 14.50 4.24
CA ALA A 218 -1.41 15.17 3.18
C ALA A 218 -1.13 16.69 3.18
N LEU A 219 -1.20 17.32 4.37
CA LEU A 219 -0.89 18.74 4.53
C LEU A 219 0.56 19.06 4.19
N MET A 220 1.51 18.27 4.70
CA MET A 220 2.94 18.48 4.42
C MET A 220 3.24 18.38 2.91
N ASN A 221 2.67 17.39 2.23
CA ASN A 221 2.81 17.27 0.78
C ASN A 221 2.22 18.47 0.05
N TYR A 222 1.01 18.91 0.42
CA TYR A 222 0.35 20.06 -0.18
C TYR A 222 1.17 21.35 -0.02
N LEU A 223 1.68 21.61 1.18
CA LEU A 223 2.53 22.77 1.48
C LEU A 223 3.85 22.72 0.70
N LEU A 224 4.45 21.53 0.55
CA LEU A 224 5.69 21.35 -0.20
C LEU A 224 5.50 21.69 -1.68
N VAL A 225 4.49 21.11 -2.33
CA VAL A 225 4.25 21.30 -3.78
C VAL A 225 3.69 22.68 -4.12
N SER A 226 3.05 23.35 -3.16
CA SER A 226 2.55 24.72 -3.31
C SER A 226 3.56 25.78 -2.82
N GLY A 227 4.67 25.34 -2.23
CA GLY A 227 5.63 26.20 -1.55
C GLY A 227 6.55 26.98 -2.48
N LYS A 228 7.30 27.92 -1.89
CA LYS A 228 8.21 28.82 -2.60
C LYS A 228 9.33 28.10 -3.36
N HIS A 229 9.73 26.92 -2.91
CA HIS A 229 10.82 26.13 -3.52
C HIS A 229 10.36 25.26 -4.69
N MET A 230 9.04 25.15 -4.95
CA MET A 230 8.53 24.44 -6.11
C MET A 230 8.48 25.38 -7.33
N PRO A 231 9.05 24.99 -8.49
CA PRO A 231 8.91 25.73 -9.73
C PRO A 231 7.44 25.99 -10.08
N VAL A 232 7.11 27.22 -10.45
CA VAL A 232 5.71 27.65 -10.69
C VAL A 232 5.02 26.76 -11.73
N ALA A 233 5.74 26.35 -12.79
CA ALA A 233 5.22 25.47 -13.84
C ALA A 233 4.81 24.06 -13.35
N HIS A 234 5.25 23.64 -12.16
CA HIS A 234 4.96 22.32 -11.58
C HIS A 234 4.08 22.40 -10.32
N ARG A 235 3.59 23.59 -9.96
CA ARG A 235 2.66 23.75 -8.83
C ARG A 235 1.27 23.23 -9.20
N PRO A 236 0.47 22.75 -8.22
CA PRO A 236 -0.88 22.27 -8.49
C PRO A 236 -1.76 23.41 -9.04
N ASN A 237 -2.54 23.11 -10.08
CA ASN A 237 -3.56 24.01 -10.59
C ASN A 237 -4.74 24.14 -9.60
N MET A 238 -5.67 25.06 -9.87
CA MET A 238 -6.81 25.31 -8.96
C MET A 238 -7.66 24.06 -8.71
N GLY A 239 -7.91 23.25 -9.75
CA GLY A 239 -8.66 22.00 -9.60
C GLY A 239 -7.98 21.00 -8.65
N MET A 240 -6.67 20.82 -8.81
CA MET A 240 -5.88 19.95 -7.94
C MET A 240 -5.79 20.49 -6.51
N GLN A 241 -5.75 21.82 -6.34
CA GLN A 241 -5.79 22.43 -5.01
C GLN A 241 -7.12 22.15 -4.30
N VAL A 242 -8.25 22.37 -4.98
CA VAL A 242 -9.59 22.06 -4.45
C VAL A 242 -9.69 20.57 -4.11
N TRP A 243 -9.23 19.70 -5.00
CA TRP A 243 -9.21 18.25 -4.77
C TRP A 243 -8.35 17.86 -3.56
N SER A 244 -7.18 18.49 -3.40
CA SER A 244 -6.29 18.27 -2.25
C SER A 244 -6.95 18.69 -0.93
N TRP A 245 -7.63 19.84 -0.92
CA TRP A 245 -8.36 20.30 0.26
C TRP A 245 -9.55 19.41 0.61
N ALA A 246 -10.33 18.99 -0.40
CA ALA A 246 -11.41 18.04 -0.20
C ALA A 246 -10.89 16.71 0.36
N GLY A 247 -9.78 16.19 -0.18
CA GLY A 247 -9.11 14.99 0.31
C GLY A 247 -8.59 15.13 1.74
N MET A 248 -7.97 16.26 2.08
CA MET A 248 -7.52 16.53 3.46
C MET A 248 -8.69 16.58 4.43
N LEU A 249 -9.77 17.29 4.10
CA LEU A 249 -10.98 17.34 4.93
C LEU A 249 -11.60 15.95 5.10
N PHE A 250 -11.66 15.18 4.01
CA PHE A 250 -12.12 13.80 4.02
C PHE A 250 -11.27 12.96 4.98
N LEU A 251 -9.94 12.94 4.82
CA LEU A 251 -9.02 12.18 5.67
C LEU A 251 -9.14 12.60 7.14
N SER A 252 -9.17 13.89 7.44
CA SER A 252 -9.33 14.39 8.82
C SER A 252 -10.65 13.95 9.45
N GLY A 253 -11.77 14.08 8.72
CA GLY A 253 -13.08 13.63 9.19
C GLY A 253 -13.08 12.12 9.45
N PHE A 254 -12.42 11.36 8.59
CA PHE A 254 -12.29 9.92 8.70
C PHE A 254 -11.44 9.50 9.90
N THR A 255 -10.31 10.16 10.15
CA THR A 255 -9.48 9.93 11.34
C THR A 255 -10.27 10.18 12.62
N VAL A 256 -10.99 11.31 12.72
CA VAL A 256 -11.82 11.63 13.89
C VAL A 256 -12.88 10.57 14.12
N TRP A 257 -13.55 10.15 13.06
CA TRP A 257 -14.61 9.16 13.14
C TRP A 257 -14.10 7.76 13.50
N TYR A 258 -13.00 7.30 12.88
CA TYR A 258 -12.35 6.04 13.21
C TYR A 258 -11.89 5.99 14.67
N LEU A 259 -11.27 7.07 15.17
CA LEU A 259 -10.89 7.17 16.58
C LEU A 259 -12.10 7.14 17.50
N ARG A 260 -13.22 7.76 17.11
CA ARG A 260 -14.47 7.67 17.87
C ARG A 260 -14.96 6.23 17.98
N THR A 261 -14.98 5.47 16.87
CA THR A 261 -15.42 4.06 16.88
C THR A 261 -14.50 3.13 17.66
N LEU A 262 -13.24 3.52 17.88
CA LEU A 262 -12.29 2.74 18.67
C LEU A 262 -12.44 3.03 20.17
N LEU A 263 -12.76 4.27 20.55
CA LEU A 263 -12.79 4.74 21.93
C LEU A 263 -14.18 4.69 22.58
N PHE A 264 -15.25 4.65 21.79
CA PHE A 264 -16.65 4.69 22.23
C PHE A 264 -17.50 3.70 21.44
#